data_AF-A0A1Y2EQK3-F1
#
_entry.id   AF-A0A1Y2EQK3-F1
#
_cell.length_a   1.000
_cell.length_b   1.000
_cell.length_c   1.000
_cell.angle_alpha   90.00
_cell.angle_beta   90.00
_cell.angle_gamma   90.00
#
_symmetry.space_group_name_H-M   'P 1'
#
loop_
_entity.id
_entity.type
_entity.pdbx_description
1 polymer ?
#
loop_
_entity_poly.entity_id
_entity_poly.type
_entity_poly.pdbx_seq_one_letter_code
_entity_poly.pdbx_strand_id
1 'polypeptide(L)'
;MLRTTLLTLALTGAACATHYPGLGLHNDYQQGLAINGVPAEDRLKWMRIANNAVREINGDPCSIAPFGVAVVNTTSNELVCVAANRVGLTGNPTQHGEITGLDVCSEVLRAKGLSPQEMLAAWKSFTMYTNGEPCPMCASALRWSGIGEVVWGTSIESLIAGGRSQIYLPSSMIVSASYALGHQTLWLGSVLSNETDPTFAHQFNESAPCPADCQRVTLPGKRVSQCTANPGWRESWEKRRGQWEANLIAEHGAHSHAHDEL
;
A
#
# COMPACT_ATOMS: atom_id res chain seq x y z
N MET A 1 -63.85 40.88 -10.22
CA MET A 1 -63.09 40.19 -9.16
C MET A 1 -62.00 39.36 -9.82
N LEU A 2 -60.84 39.97 -10.07
CA LEU A 2 -59.67 39.32 -10.64
C LEU A 2 -58.88 38.67 -9.49
N ARG A 3 -58.81 37.34 -9.44
CA ARG A 3 -57.93 36.63 -8.51
C ARG A 3 -56.61 36.37 -9.21
N THR A 4 -55.60 37.13 -8.83
CA THR A 4 -54.20 36.96 -9.23
C THR A 4 -53.64 35.78 -8.46
N THR A 5 -53.49 34.62 -9.12
CA THR A 5 -52.83 33.45 -8.53
C THR A 5 -51.32 33.66 -8.62
N LEU A 6 -50.67 33.95 -7.49
CA LEU A 6 -49.22 34.00 -7.40
C LEU A 6 -48.63 32.61 -7.67
N LEU A 7 -47.76 32.55 -8.67
CA LEU A 7 -46.92 31.40 -9.01
C LEU A 7 -45.78 31.32 -7.98
N THR A 8 -45.94 30.50 -6.93
CA THR A 8 -44.79 30.12 -6.09
C THR A 8 -44.01 29.02 -6.80
N LEU A 9 -42.96 29.42 -7.50
CA LEU A 9 -41.93 28.52 -8.01
C LEU A 9 -41.15 27.98 -6.81
N ALA A 10 -41.58 26.83 -6.28
CA ALA A 10 -40.81 26.09 -5.29
C ALA A 10 -39.57 25.51 -5.98
N LEU A 11 -38.45 26.24 -5.93
CA LEU A 11 -37.12 25.67 -6.14
C LEU A 11 -36.88 24.68 -4.99
N THR A 12 -37.27 23.42 -5.20
CA THR A 12 -36.83 22.31 -4.38
C THR A 12 -35.34 22.11 -4.64
N GLY A 13 -34.54 22.90 -3.93
CA GLY A 13 -33.13 22.62 -3.70
C GLY A 13 -33.02 21.34 -2.89
N ALA A 14 -32.83 20.23 -3.57
CA ALA A 14 -32.35 18.99 -3.00
C ALA A 14 -31.53 18.26 -4.07
N ALA A 15 -30.43 18.89 -4.51
CA ALA A 15 -29.30 18.13 -4.98
C ALA A 15 -28.69 17.45 -3.75
N CYS A 16 -29.29 16.36 -3.31
CA CYS A 16 -28.59 15.37 -2.51
C CYS A 16 -27.56 14.70 -3.43
N ALA A 17 -26.46 15.39 -3.70
CA ALA A 17 -25.22 14.74 -4.11
C ALA A 17 -24.67 14.03 -2.86
N THR A 18 -25.28 12.90 -2.54
CA THR A 18 -24.73 11.96 -1.58
C THR A 18 -23.47 11.36 -2.18
N HIS A 19 -22.36 11.49 -1.46
CA HIS A 19 -21.04 10.91 -1.72
C HIS A 19 -20.20 11.64 -2.80
N TYR A 20 -19.14 12.34 -2.37
CA TYR A 20 -17.95 12.55 -3.20
C TYR A 20 -16.79 11.71 -2.63
N PRO A 21 -16.78 10.39 -2.89
CA PRO A 21 -15.62 9.55 -2.65
C PRO A 21 -14.63 9.78 -3.79
N GLY A 22 -13.51 10.44 -3.54
CA GLY A 22 -12.57 10.85 -4.60
C GLY A 22 -13.24 11.60 -5.77
N LEU A 23 -12.57 11.74 -6.92
CA LEU A 23 -13.19 12.29 -8.14
C LEU A 23 -14.19 11.32 -8.82
N GLY A 24 -14.52 10.17 -8.20
CA GLY A 24 -15.38 9.15 -8.82
C GLY A 24 -14.83 8.57 -10.14
N LEU A 25 -13.52 8.68 -10.37
CA LEU A 25 -12.90 8.28 -11.63
C LEU A 25 -12.65 6.77 -11.73
N HIS A 26 -12.69 6.02 -10.62
CA HIS A 26 -12.43 4.57 -10.61
C HIS A 26 -13.35 3.82 -9.65
N ASN A 27 -13.50 2.51 -9.93
CA ASN A 27 -14.06 1.58 -8.97
C ASN A 27 -12.99 1.27 -7.92
N ASP A 28 -13.06 1.96 -6.79
CA ASP A 28 -12.06 1.86 -5.74
C ASP A 28 -12.17 0.57 -4.93
N TYR A 29 -13.22 -0.24 -5.14
CA TYR A 29 -13.42 -1.51 -4.44
C TYR A 29 -13.38 -2.70 -5.39
N GLN A 30 -12.25 -3.42 -5.38
CA GLN A 30 -11.96 -4.49 -6.32
C GLN A 30 -11.56 -5.81 -5.63
N GLN A 31 -11.93 -5.96 -4.35
CA GLN A 31 -11.76 -7.21 -3.62
C GLN A 31 -12.59 -8.34 -4.24
N GLY A 32 -12.02 -9.55 -4.27
CA GLY A 32 -12.69 -10.75 -4.79
C GLY A 32 -12.57 -10.96 -6.30
N LEU A 33 -11.89 -10.05 -7.02
CA LEU A 33 -11.69 -10.19 -8.46
C LEU A 33 -10.56 -11.18 -8.78
N ALA A 34 -10.85 -12.14 -9.66
CA ALA A 34 -9.87 -12.96 -10.34
C ALA A 34 -9.66 -12.42 -11.76
N ILE A 35 -8.55 -11.71 -11.99
CA ILE A 35 -8.26 -10.98 -13.23
C ILE A 35 -6.82 -11.29 -13.65
N ASN A 36 -6.60 -11.40 -14.97
CA ASN A 36 -5.30 -11.72 -15.59
C ASN A 36 -4.69 -13.04 -15.11
N GLY A 37 -5.54 -14.02 -14.80
CA GLY A 37 -5.09 -15.33 -14.31
C GLY A 37 -4.62 -15.34 -12.85
N VAL A 38 -4.74 -14.22 -12.14
CA VAL A 38 -4.39 -14.11 -10.71
C VAL A 38 -5.65 -14.33 -9.86
N PRO A 39 -5.72 -15.39 -9.05
CA PRO A 39 -6.84 -15.62 -8.14
C PRO A 39 -6.96 -14.53 -7.06
N ALA A 40 -8.18 -14.30 -6.57
CA ALA A 40 -8.41 -13.28 -5.55
C ALA A 40 -7.66 -13.59 -4.25
N GLU A 41 -7.60 -14.87 -3.86
CA GLU A 41 -6.90 -15.36 -2.68
C GLU A 41 -5.40 -15.06 -2.70
N ASP A 42 -4.77 -15.11 -3.86
CA ASP A 42 -3.35 -14.74 -4.01
C ASP A 42 -3.15 -13.26 -3.77
N ARG A 43 -4.07 -12.41 -4.25
CA ARG A 43 -4.03 -10.97 -3.97
C ARG A 43 -4.15 -10.69 -2.47
N LEU A 44 -5.04 -11.41 -1.78
CA LEU A 44 -5.18 -11.29 -0.32
C LEU A 44 -3.93 -11.76 0.41
N LYS A 45 -3.32 -12.88 -0.01
CA LYS A 45 -2.06 -13.40 0.54
C LYS A 45 -0.95 -12.34 0.47
N TRP A 46 -0.73 -11.77 -0.71
CA TRP A 46 0.34 -10.78 -0.91
C TRP A 46 0.07 -9.45 -0.19
N MET A 47 -1.19 -9.01 -0.11
CA MET A 47 -1.55 -7.84 0.67
C MET A 47 -1.30 -8.04 2.18
N ARG A 48 -1.56 -9.24 2.71
CA ARG A 48 -1.21 -9.55 4.13
C ARG A 48 0.29 -9.52 4.38
N ILE A 49 1.11 -9.92 3.42
CA ILE A 49 2.57 -9.76 3.54
C ILE A 49 2.95 -8.28 3.57
N ALA A 50 2.37 -7.45 2.70
CA ALA A 50 2.57 -5.99 2.72
C ALA A 50 2.15 -5.36 4.06
N ASN A 51 1.00 -5.75 4.63
CA ASN A 51 0.52 -5.28 5.93
C ASN A 51 1.51 -5.56 7.07
N ASN A 52 2.25 -6.67 7.01
CA ASN A 52 3.20 -7.06 8.05
C ASN A 52 4.61 -6.47 7.87
N ALA A 53 4.92 -5.91 6.70
CA ALA A 53 6.30 -5.57 6.35
C ALA A 53 6.95 -4.57 7.31
N VAL A 54 6.26 -3.52 7.77
CA VAL A 54 6.86 -2.54 8.71
C VAL A 54 7.21 -3.18 10.06
N ARG A 55 6.29 -3.97 10.60
CA ARG A 55 6.47 -4.69 11.85
C ARG A 55 7.66 -5.63 11.79
N GLU A 56 7.78 -6.37 10.69
CA GLU A 56 8.75 -7.45 10.54
C GLU A 56 10.13 -6.96 10.07
N ILE A 57 10.18 -5.98 9.16
CA ILE A 57 11.44 -5.43 8.61
C ILE A 57 12.03 -4.35 9.51
N ASN A 58 11.19 -3.46 10.05
CA ASN A 58 11.67 -2.34 10.87
C ASN A 58 11.61 -2.64 12.37
N GLY A 59 10.92 -3.69 12.79
CA GLY A 59 10.71 -4.01 14.21
C GLY A 59 9.74 -3.06 14.90
N ASP A 60 8.90 -2.34 14.16
CA ASP A 60 8.00 -1.30 14.66
C ASP A 60 6.52 -1.70 14.50
N PRO A 61 5.92 -2.36 15.51
CA PRO A 61 4.57 -2.93 15.43
C PRO A 61 3.46 -1.87 15.57
N CYS A 62 3.78 -0.68 16.11
CA CYS A 62 2.86 0.44 16.30
C CYS A 62 3.25 1.67 15.46
N SER A 63 3.94 1.46 14.34
CA SER A 63 4.51 2.56 13.57
C SER A 63 3.50 3.66 13.23
N ILE A 64 3.97 4.91 13.27
CA ILE A 64 3.21 6.06 12.76
C ILE A 64 3.23 6.16 11.23
N ALA A 65 4.00 5.31 10.56
CA ALA A 65 4.05 5.19 9.11
C ALA A 65 4.14 3.71 8.69
N PRO A 66 3.11 2.89 8.98
CA PRO A 66 3.10 1.46 8.76
C PRO A 66 2.83 1.14 7.28
N PHE A 67 3.56 1.77 6.36
CA PHE A 67 3.43 1.52 4.93
C PHE A 67 4.41 0.45 4.50
N GLY A 68 3.89 -0.65 3.98
CA GLY A 68 4.63 -1.83 3.59
C GLY A 68 4.26 -2.29 2.18
N VAL A 69 5.19 -2.97 1.53
CA VAL A 69 5.00 -3.50 0.18
C VAL A 69 5.55 -4.91 0.02
N ALA A 70 4.91 -5.67 -0.86
CA ALA A 70 5.40 -6.92 -1.41
C ALA A 70 5.37 -6.84 -2.94
N VAL A 71 6.45 -7.26 -3.60
CA VAL A 71 6.55 -7.27 -5.05
C VAL A 71 6.70 -8.70 -5.52
N VAL A 72 5.86 -9.11 -6.47
CA VAL A 72 5.81 -10.48 -6.95
C VAL A 72 5.91 -10.52 -8.46
N ASN A 73 6.55 -11.56 -8.99
CA ASN A 73 6.41 -11.91 -10.38
C ASN A 73 5.05 -12.57 -10.57
N THR A 74 4.17 -11.90 -11.30
CA THR A 74 2.75 -12.28 -11.40
C THR A 74 2.57 -13.50 -12.30
N THR A 75 3.48 -13.68 -13.26
CA THR A 75 3.47 -14.84 -14.16
C THR A 75 3.86 -16.13 -13.44
N SER A 76 4.81 -16.06 -12.51
CA SER A 76 5.28 -17.23 -11.75
C SER A 76 4.68 -17.35 -10.33
N ASN A 77 3.93 -16.34 -9.87
CA ASN A 77 3.46 -16.22 -8.48
C ASN A 77 4.60 -16.27 -7.45
N GLU A 78 5.78 -15.77 -7.82
CA GLU A 78 6.98 -15.80 -6.97
C GLU A 78 7.24 -14.44 -6.34
N LEU A 79 7.65 -14.44 -5.07
CA LEU A 79 8.10 -13.25 -4.37
C LEU A 79 9.44 -12.75 -4.93
N VAL A 80 9.49 -11.48 -5.30
CA VAL A 80 10.72 -10.80 -5.73
C VAL A 80 11.37 -10.11 -4.54
N CYS A 81 10.63 -9.26 -3.83
CA CYS A 81 11.11 -8.60 -2.63
C CYS A 81 9.96 -8.16 -1.72
N VAL A 82 10.29 -7.88 -0.45
CA VAL A 82 9.45 -7.15 0.51
C VAL A 82 10.18 -5.90 0.97
N ALA A 83 9.44 -4.82 1.23
CA ALA A 83 10.01 -3.58 1.72
C ALA A 83 9.03 -2.83 2.61
N ALA A 84 9.56 -1.88 3.38
CA ALA A 84 8.82 -1.05 4.32
C ALA A 84 9.19 0.41 4.13
N ASN A 85 8.35 1.32 4.60
CA ASN A 85 8.70 2.74 4.77
C ASN A 85 9.94 2.85 5.65
N ARG A 86 10.91 3.69 5.26
CA ARG A 86 12.16 3.90 5.99
C ARG A 86 12.42 5.37 6.34
N VAL A 87 11.44 6.26 6.14
CA VAL A 87 11.60 7.71 6.39
C VAL A 87 12.11 7.98 7.81
N GLY A 88 11.48 7.37 8.82
CA GLY A 88 11.88 7.54 10.22
C GLY A 88 13.21 6.86 10.59
N LEU A 89 13.69 5.92 9.77
CA LEU A 89 14.93 5.18 10.00
C LEU A 89 16.14 5.83 9.34
N THR A 90 15.96 6.44 8.17
CA THR A 90 17.07 6.99 7.36
C THR A 90 17.09 8.51 7.33
N GLY A 91 16.00 9.18 7.71
CA GLY A 91 15.84 10.62 7.57
C GLY A 91 15.64 11.08 6.12
N ASN A 92 15.58 10.15 5.15
CA ASN A 92 15.27 10.48 3.76
C ASN A 92 13.74 10.53 3.57
N PRO A 93 13.15 11.71 3.27
CA PRO A 93 11.69 11.85 3.15
C PRO A 93 11.09 11.11 1.96
N THR A 94 11.89 10.66 0.99
CA THR A 94 11.37 9.94 -0.19
C THR A 94 11.23 8.44 0.03
N GLN A 95 11.80 7.87 1.10
CA GLN A 95 11.81 6.42 1.34
C GLN A 95 10.49 5.91 1.91
N HIS A 96 9.41 6.17 1.16
CA HIS A 96 8.11 5.52 1.34
C HIS A 96 8.20 4.02 1.01
N GLY A 97 7.18 3.26 1.35
CA GLY A 97 7.17 1.80 1.15
C GLY A 97 7.40 1.43 -0.32
N GLU A 98 6.72 2.12 -1.23
CA GLU A 98 6.76 1.87 -2.67
C GLU A 98 8.11 2.24 -3.29
N ILE A 99 8.68 3.39 -2.90
CA ILE A 99 10.02 3.81 -3.36
C ILE A 99 11.08 2.85 -2.83
N THR A 100 11.00 2.50 -1.55
CA THR A 100 11.91 1.50 -0.97
C THR A 100 11.73 0.13 -1.64
N GLY A 101 10.51 -0.22 -2.04
CA GLY A 101 10.24 -1.43 -2.82
C GLY A 101 10.91 -1.43 -4.19
N LEU A 102 10.84 -0.32 -4.93
CA LEU A 102 11.57 -0.16 -6.20
C LEU A 102 13.08 -0.33 -6.01
N ASP A 103 13.63 0.29 -4.97
CA ASP A 103 15.07 0.20 -4.65
C ASP A 103 15.46 -1.24 -4.28
N VAL A 104 14.81 -1.83 -3.28
CA VAL A 104 15.13 -3.17 -2.77
C VAL A 104 14.96 -4.24 -3.85
N CYS A 105 13.90 -4.18 -4.65
CA CYS A 105 13.71 -5.14 -5.73
C CYS A 105 14.77 -4.97 -6.83
N SER A 106 15.15 -3.73 -7.17
CA SER A 106 16.26 -3.50 -8.10
C SER A 106 17.56 -4.12 -7.60
N GLU A 107 17.83 -4.02 -6.30
CA GLU A 107 18.97 -4.67 -5.66
C GLU A 107 18.91 -6.20 -5.75
N VAL A 108 17.74 -6.80 -5.54
CA VAL A 108 17.54 -8.25 -5.72
C VAL A 108 17.80 -8.68 -7.16
N LEU A 109 17.28 -7.95 -8.15
CA LEU A 109 17.50 -8.29 -9.57
C LEU A 109 18.97 -8.14 -9.96
N ARG A 110 19.64 -7.11 -9.46
CA ARG A 110 21.09 -6.91 -9.65
C ARG A 110 21.90 -8.05 -9.03
N ALA A 111 21.52 -8.49 -7.83
CA ALA A 111 22.15 -9.64 -7.17
C ALA A 111 21.93 -10.95 -7.93
N LYS A 112 20.83 -11.07 -8.69
CA LYS A 112 20.58 -12.17 -9.65
C LYS A 112 21.36 -12.06 -10.96
N GLY A 113 22.17 -11.01 -11.14
CA GLY A 113 23.03 -10.84 -12.30
C GLY A 113 22.34 -10.28 -13.55
N LEU A 114 21.12 -9.76 -13.42
CA LEU A 114 20.43 -9.13 -14.55
C LEU A 114 21.12 -7.82 -14.94
N SER A 115 21.25 -7.59 -16.24
CA SER A 115 21.67 -6.31 -16.80
C SER A 115 20.61 -5.22 -16.55
N PRO A 116 20.97 -3.92 -16.62
CA PRO A 116 20.00 -2.84 -16.47
C PRO A 116 18.80 -2.95 -17.43
N GLN A 117 19.02 -3.40 -18.67
CA GLN A 117 17.95 -3.57 -19.65
C GLN A 117 17.01 -4.73 -19.29
N GLU A 118 17.54 -5.85 -18.79
CA GLU A 118 16.74 -6.98 -18.31
C GLU A 118 15.94 -6.59 -17.06
N MET A 119 16.54 -5.83 -16.14
CA MET A 119 15.85 -5.30 -14.96
C MET A 119 14.67 -4.40 -15.36
N LEU A 120 14.90 -3.46 -16.28
CA LEU A 120 13.85 -2.57 -16.80
C LEU A 120 12.72 -3.35 -17.50
N ALA A 121 13.05 -4.43 -18.22
CA ALA A 121 12.06 -5.28 -18.85
C ALA A 121 11.25 -6.10 -17.83
N ALA A 122 11.88 -6.58 -16.76
CA ALA A 122 11.28 -7.45 -15.76
C ALA A 122 10.11 -6.79 -15.00
N TRP A 123 10.16 -5.48 -14.77
CA TRP A 123 9.10 -4.72 -14.08
C TRP A 123 7.70 -4.95 -14.68
N LYS A 124 7.61 -5.15 -16.00
CA LYS A 124 6.33 -5.39 -16.69
C LYS A 124 5.62 -6.67 -16.24
N SER A 125 6.37 -7.64 -15.70
CA SER A 125 5.83 -8.89 -15.19
C SER A 125 5.53 -8.84 -13.69
N PHE A 126 5.79 -7.71 -13.03
CA PHE A 126 5.67 -7.58 -11.59
C PHE A 126 4.36 -6.91 -11.18
N THR A 127 3.84 -7.37 -10.04
CA THR A 127 2.78 -6.69 -9.28
C THR A 127 3.37 -6.16 -7.99
N MET A 128 3.12 -4.89 -7.68
CA MET A 128 3.35 -4.35 -6.34
C MET A 128 2.06 -4.35 -5.53
N TYR A 129 2.07 -5.06 -4.42
CA TYR A 129 1.05 -4.98 -3.37
C TYR A 129 1.52 -3.95 -2.33
N THR A 130 0.75 -2.90 -2.12
CA THR A 130 1.03 -1.85 -1.13
C THR A 130 -0.17 -1.65 -0.22
N ASN A 131 0.05 -1.59 1.09
CA ASN A 131 -1.05 -1.50 2.02
C ASN A 131 -1.74 -0.12 2.06
N GLY A 132 -1.12 0.93 1.54
CA GLY A 132 -1.75 2.22 1.28
C GLY A 132 -1.78 2.54 -0.20
N GLU A 133 -2.83 3.23 -0.66
CA GLU A 133 -2.90 3.80 -1.99
C GLU A 133 -1.67 4.70 -2.23
N PRO A 134 -0.93 4.52 -3.34
CA PRO A 134 0.26 5.31 -3.60
C PRO A 134 -0.01 6.80 -3.65
N CYS A 135 0.73 7.54 -2.82
CA CYS A 135 0.72 9.01 -2.87
C CYS A 135 1.23 9.52 -4.23
N PRO A 136 1.02 10.80 -4.60
CA PRO A 136 1.37 11.29 -5.93
C PRO A 136 2.83 11.04 -6.36
N MET A 137 3.78 11.11 -5.41
CA MET A 137 5.18 10.75 -5.64
C MET A 137 5.32 9.27 -5.99
N CYS A 138 4.80 8.38 -5.14
CA CYS A 138 4.91 6.93 -5.32
C CYS A 138 4.16 6.47 -6.57
N ALA A 139 2.94 6.97 -6.80
CA ALA A 139 2.17 6.69 -8.00
C ALA A 139 2.94 7.08 -9.27
N SER A 140 3.57 8.26 -9.27
CA SER A 140 4.38 8.71 -10.40
C SER A 140 5.61 7.82 -10.60
N ALA A 141 6.32 7.46 -9.52
CA ALA A 141 7.48 6.58 -9.59
C ALA A 141 7.12 5.17 -10.12
N LEU A 142 5.99 4.61 -9.68
CA LEU A 142 5.47 3.33 -10.17
C LEU A 142 5.06 3.41 -11.64
N ARG A 143 4.53 4.54 -12.10
CA ARG A 143 4.31 4.75 -13.53
C ARG A 143 5.65 4.78 -14.26
N TRP A 144 6.65 5.52 -13.81
CA TRP A 144 7.96 5.57 -14.48
C TRP A 144 8.72 4.23 -14.47
N SER A 145 8.49 3.35 -13.50
CA SER A 145 9.18 2.06 -13.43
C SER A 145 8.73 1.07 -14.50
N GLY A 146 7.57 1.29 -15.12
CA GLY A 146 6.99 0.36 -16.09
C GLY A 146 6.43 -0.91 -15.45
N ILE A 147 6.09 -0.87 -14.16
CA ILE A 147 5.52 -2.01 -13.45
C ILE A 147 4.20 -2.48 -14.09
N GLY A 148 3.97 -3.79 -14.14
CA GLY A 148 2.80 -4.38 -14.79
C GLY A 148 1.49 -4.10 -14.04
N GLU A 149 1.50 -4.22 -12.71
CA GLU A 149 0.31 -4.03 -11.89
C GLU A 149 0.64 -3.42 -10.51
N VAL A 150 -0.29 -2.62 -9.99
CA VAL A 150 -0.26 -2.07 -8.64
C VAL A 150 -1.58 -2.40 -7.95
N VAL A 151 -1.50 -3.03 -6.78
CA VAL A 151 -2.64 -3.41 -5.95
C VAL A 151 -2.52 -2.71 -4.62
N TRP A 152 -3.56 -2.01 -4.18
CA TRP A 152 -3.52 -1.28 -2.92
C TRP A 152 -4.70 -1.54 -1.98
N GLY A 153 -4.44 -1.38 -0.68
CA GLY A 153 -5.40 -1.60 0.41
C GLY A 153 -6.15 -0.33 0.80
N THR A 154 -5.66 0.42 1.77
CA THR A 154 -6.34 1.63 2.28
C THR A 154 -6.23 2.79 1.28
N SER A 155 -7.35 3.42 0.92
CA SER A 155 -7.37 4.58 0.01
C SER A 155 -6.78 5.85 0.65
N ILE A 156 -6.32 6.80 -0.17
CA ILE A 156 -5.89 8.14 0.28
C ILE A 156 -7.03 8.84 1.03
N GLU A 157 -8.27 8.69 0.56
CA GLU A 157 -9.45 9.23 1.25
C GLU A 157 -9.60 8.66 2.65
N SER A 158 -9.47 7.34 2.81
CA SER A 158 -9.56 6.67 4.11
C SER A 158 -8.42 7.09 5.05
N LEU A 159 -7.19 7.26 4.51
CA LEU A 159 -6.06 7.79 5.29
C LEU A 159 -6.34 9.21 5.79
N ILE A 160 -6.86 10.10 4.94
CA ILE A 160 -7.21 11.48 5.31
C ILE A 160 -8.35 11.51 6.32
N ALA A 161 -9.41 10.72 6.11
CA ALA A 161 -10.52 10.59 7.04
C ALA A 161 -10.06 10.05 8.41
N GLY A 162 -9.03 9.18 8.41
CA GLY A 162 -8.34 8.69 9.60
C GLY A 162 -7.39 9.70 10.27
N GLY A 163 -7.33 10.94 9.78
CA GLY A 163 -6.55 12.03 10.39
C GLY A 163 -5.11 12.18 9.87
N ARG A 164 -4.70 11.38 8.89
CA ARG A 164 -3.36 11.49 8.30
C ARG A 164 -3.28 12.65 7.32
N SER A 165 -2.25 13.49 7.46
CA SER A 165 -1.89 14.47 6.43
C SER A 165 -1.38 13.78 5.17
N GLN A 166 -2.04 14.03 4.04
CA GLN A 166 -1.69 13.48 2.72
C GLN A 166 -2.05 14.51 1.64
N ILE A 167 -1.33 14.51 0.52
CA ILE A 167 -1.74 15.25 -0.67
C ILE A 167 -3.02 14.58 -1.20
N TYR A 168 -4.14 15.30 -1.19
CA TYR A 168 -5.41 14.75 -1.65
C TYR A 168 -5.47 14.69 -3.18
N LEU A 169 -4.77 13.72 -3.74
CA LEU A 169 -4.74 13.41 -5.16
C LEU A 169 -4.66 11.89 -5.31
N PRO A 170 -5.79 11.23 -5.65
CA PRO A 170 -5.84 9.80 -5.88
C PRO A 170 -4.86 9.35 -6.97
N SER A 171 -4.32 8.15 -6.81
CA SER A 171 -3.38 7.51 -7.73
C SER A 171 -3.91 7.48 -9.17
N SER A 172 -5.22 7.30 -9.32
CA SER A 172 -5.94 7.37 -10.59
C SER A 172 -5.72 8.65 -11.38
N MET A 173 -5.63 9.81 -10.73
CA MET A 173 -5.37 11.07 -11.42
C MET A 173 -3.97 11.06 -12.04
N ILE A 174 -2.97 10.52 -11.34
CA ILE A 174 -1.62 10.34 -11.88
C ILE A 174 -1.65 9.37 -13.07
N VAL A 175 -2.39 8.26 -12.96
CA VAL A 175 -2.55 7.31 -14.06
C VAL A 175 -3.16 7.99 -15.28
N SER A 176 -4.26 8.75 -15.10
CA SER A 176 -4.91 9.48 -16.20
C SER A 176 -4.00 10.51 -16.87
N ALA A 177 -3.16 11.20 -16.09
CA ALA A 177 -2.18 12.16 -16.60
C ALA A 177 -0.98 11.51 -17.31
N SER A 178 -0.77 10.19 -17.15
CA SER A 178 0.38 9.46 -17.70
C SER A 178 0.15 8.87 -19.10
N TYR A 179 -0.85 9.36 -19.85
CA TYR A 179 -1.28 8.80 -21.14
C TYR A 179 -0.18 8.75 -22.22
N ALA A 180 0.85 9.59 -22.12
CA ALA A 180 1.96 9.64 -23.06
C ALA A 180 3.01 8.53 -22.84
N LEU A 181 2.93 7.79 -21.73
CA LEU A 181 3.84 6.67 -21.46
C LEU A 181 3.44 5.46 -22.31
N GLY A 182 4.42 4.84 -22.97
CA GLY A 182 4.20 3.73 -23.91
C GLY A 182 3.84 2.37 -23.27
N HIS A 183 3.74 2.30 -21.94
CA HIS A 183 3.38 1.09 -21.21
C HIS A 183 2.15 1.33 -20.32
N GLN A 184 1.31 0.31 -20.23
CA GLN A 184 0.16 0.28 -19.35
C GLN A 184 0.53 -0.38 -18.02
N THR A 185 -0.09 0.07 -16.95
CA THR A 185 -0.03 -0.56 -15.62
C THR A 185 -1.47 -0.76 -15.19
N LEU A 186 -1.82 -1.96 -14.75
CA LEU A 186 -3.13 -2.22 -14.15
C LEU A 186 -3.12 -1.71 -12.69
N TRP A 187 -4.18 -1.04 -12.27
CA TRP A 187 -4.34 -0.52 -10.90
C TRP A 187 -5.59 -1.11 -10.28
N LEU A 188 -5.44 -1.73 -9.11
CA LEU A 188 -6.54 -2.34 -8.38
C LEU A 188 -6.60 -1.82 -6.94
N GLY A 189 -7.77 -1.31 -6.55
CA GLY A 189 -8.00 -0.61 -5.29
C GLY A 189 -8.82 -1.37 -4.26
N SER A 190 -8.65 -0.95 -3.01
CA SER A 190 -9.30 -1.48 -1.80
C SER A 190 -9.34 -2.99 -1.72
N VAL A 191 -8.22 -3.63 -2.08
CA VAL A 191 -8.05 -5.06 -1.87
C VAL A 191 -7.66 -5.29 -0.42
N LEU A 192 -8.49 -6.05 0.31
CA LEU A 192 -8.28 -6.36 1.73
C LEU A 192 -8.32 -5.14 2.66
N SER A 193 -9.02 -4.06 2.27
CA SER A 193 -9.15 -2.84 3.09
C SER A 193 -9.73 -3.13 4.48
N ASN A 194 -10.58 -4.14 4.61
CA ASN A 194 -11.13 -4.56 5.91
C ASN A 194 -10.07 -5.01 6.92
N GLU A 195 -8.94 -5.58 6.49
CA GLU A 195 -7.81 -5.91 7.37
C GLU A 195 -6.76 -4.79 7.40
N THR A 196 -6.64 -4.03 6.32
CA THR A 196 -5.60 -3.02 6.16
C THR A 196 -5.94 -1.68 6.83
N ASP A 197 -7.17 -1.18 6.72
CA ASP A 197 -7.59 0.11 7.31
C ASP A 197 -7.36 0.17 8.83
N PRO A 198 -7.66 -0.89 9.61
CA PRO A 198 -7.37 -0.91 11.05
C PRO A 198 -5.89 -0.67 11.40
N THR A 199 -4.95 -1.01 10.51
CA THR A 199 -3.51 -0.81 10.74
C THR A 199 -3.10 0.67 10.75
N PHE A 200 -3.96 1.55 10.21
CA PHE A 200 -3.74 2.99 10.19
C PHE A 200 -4.49 3.75 11.29
N ALA A 201 -5.46 3.12 11.96
CA ALA A 201 -6.37 3.80 12.87
C ALA A 201 -5.69 4.32 14.14
N HIS A 202 -4.73 3.58 14.72
CA HIS A 202 -4.17 3.86 16.04
C HIS A 202 -3.33 5.13 16.14
N GLN A 203 -2.95 5.71 15.00
CA GLN A 203 -1.95 6.78 14.90
C GLN A 203 -2.52 8.14 15.29
N PHE A 204 -3.75 8.42 14.85
CA PHE A 204 -4.42 9.71 15.01
C PHE A 204 -5.78 9.59 15.71
N ASN A 205 -6.21 8.36 16.02
CA ASN A 205 -7.41 8.08 16.80
C ASN A 205 -7.03 7.41 18.12
N GLU A 206 -7.10 8.17 19.22
CA GLU A 206 -6.80 7.67 20.56
C GLU A 206 -7.78 6.58 21.05
N SER A 207 -8.98 6.55 20.48
CA SER A 207 -10.01 5.54 20.81
C SER A 207 -9.84 4.25 20.00
N ALA A 208 -8.99 4.25 18.97
CA ALA A 208 -8.75 3.06 18.17
C ALA A 208 -7.91 2.03 18.97
N PRO A 209 -8.17 0.72 18.79
CA PRO A 209 -7.33 -0.32 19.37
C PRO A 209 -5.87 -0.16 18.92
N CYS A 210 -4.93 -0.52 19.79
CA CYS A 210 -3.54 -0.64 19.36
C CYS A 210 -3.36 -1.89 18.48
N PRO A 211 -2.40 -1.86 17.53
CA PRO A 211 -2.03 -3.06 16.78
C PRO A 211 -1.56 -4.18 17.71
N ALA A 212 -1.46 -5.40 17.17
CA ALA A 212 -0.86 -6.51 17.88
C ALA A 212 0.53 -6.14 18.43
N ASP A 213 0.85 -6.63 19.63
CA ASP A 213 2.12 -6.40 20.35
C ASP A 213 2.38 -4.94 20.73
N CYS A 214 1.30 -4.17 20.82
CA CYS A 214 1.34 -2.78 21.25
C CYS A 214 0.36 -2.56 22.39
N GLN A 215 0.74 -1.68 23.31
CA GLN A 215 -0.09 -1.23 24.42
C GLN A 215 -0.28 0.29 24.36
N ARG A 216 -1.44 0.76 24.83
CA ARG A 216 -1.74 2.18 24.90
C ARG A 216 -1.15 2.78 26.17
N VAL A 217 -0.35 3.84 26.02
CA VAL A 217 0.31 4.53 27.12
C VAL A 217 -0.02 6.01 27.07
N THR A 218 -0.39 6.59 28.22
CA THR A 218 -0.56 8.04 28.39
C THR A 218 0.80 8.71 28.42
N LEU A 219 1.00 9.72 27.57
CA LEU A 219 2.27 10.44 27.52
C LEU A 219 2.44 11.35 28.75
N PRO A 220 3.59 11.31 29.45
CA PRO A 220 3.84 12.17 30.61
C PRO A 220 3.66 13.65 30.28
N GLY A 221 2.83 14.35 31.06
CA GLY A 221 2.57 15.79 30.89
C GLY A 221 1.76 16.14 29.63
N LYS A 222 1.18 15.16 28.93
CA LYS A 222 0.27 15.39 27.79
C LYS A 222 -1.10 14.81 28.10
N ARG A 223 -2.14 15.37 27.47
CA ARG A 223 -3.51 14.84 27.53
C ARG A 223 -3.77 13.69 26.55
N VAL A 224 -2.75 13.31 25.77
CA VAL A 224 -2.87 12.33 24.69
C VAL A 224 -2.23 11.00 25.08
N SER A 225 -2.78 9.94 24.52
CA SER A 225 -2.25 8.58 24.59
C SER A 225 -1.73 8.12 23.23
N GLN A 226 -0.74 7.25 23.22
CA GLN A 226 -0.21 6.63 22.00
C GLN A 226 0.01 5.14 22.20
N CYS A 227 0.02 4.39 21.10
CA CYS A 227 0.44 3.00 21.13
C CYS A 227 1.96 2.92 21.17
N THR A 228 2.48 2.08 22.05
CA THR A 228 3.90 1.75 22.18
C THR A 228 4.07 0.24 22.14
N ALA A 229 5.16 -0.25 21.57
CA ALA A 229 5.44 -1.68 21.55
C ALA A 229 5.47 -2.24 22.98
N ASN A 230 5.00 -3.49 23.12
CA ASN A 230 5.02 -4.19 24.40
C ASN A 230 6.47 -4.33 24.93
N PRO A 231 6.67 -4.34 26.26
CA PRO A 231 7.98 -4.60 26.85
C PRO A 231 8.58 -5.90 26.31
N GLY A 232 9.87 -5.90 25.98
CA GLY A 232 10.57 -7.07 25.42
C GLY A 232 10.33 -7.32 23.92
N TRP A 233 9.41 -6.61 23.25
CA TRP A 233 9.18 -6.75 21.81
C TRP A 233 10.47 -6.57 21.02
N ARG A 234 11.19 -5.47 21.26
CA ARG A 234 12.40 -5.13 20.49
C ARG A 234 13.48 -6.20 20.61
N GLU A 235 13.73 -6.70 21.81
CA GLU A 235 14.70 -7.76 22.07
C GLU A 235 14.29 -9.08 21.38
N SER A 236 12.99 -9.40 21.39
CA SER A 236 12.46 -10.57 20.69
C SER A 236 12.58 -10.46 19.17
N TRP A 237 12.32 -9.28 18.62
CA TRP A 237 12.45 -8.99 17.20
C TRP A 237 13.91 -9.01 16.75
N GLU A 238 14.84 -8.43 17.51
CA GLU A 238 16.27 -8.41 17.18
C GLU A 238 16.84 -9.84 17.05
N LYS A 239 16.38 -10.78 17.87
CA LYS A 239 16.78 -12.21 17.80
C LYS A 239 16.34 -12.92 16.51
N ARG A 240 15.28 -12.43 15.88
CA ARG A 240 14.67 -13.03 14.68
C ARG A 240 14.74 -12.12 13.45
N ARG A 241 15.49 -11.03 13.53
CA ARG A 241 15.61 -10.04 12.45
C ARG A 241 16.14 -10.69 11.18
N GLY A 242 15.50 -10.42 10.05
CA GLY A 242 15.86 -11.00 8.75
C GLY A 242 15.34 -12.42 8.52
N GLN A 243 14.86 -13.13 9.56
CA GLN A 243 14.35 -14.49 9.41
C GLN A 243 12.99 -14.50 8.70
N TRP A 244 12.16 -13.47 8.92
CA TRP A 244 10.86 -13.37 8.26
C TRP A 244 11.02 -13.24 6.74
N GLU A 245 11.89 -12.33 6.30
CA GLU A 245 12.23 -12.14 4.89
C GLU A 245 12.84 -13.41 4.28
N ALA A 246 13.79 -14.05 4.99
CA ALA A 246 14.42 -15.27 4.53
C ALA A 246 13.42 -16.42 4.36
N ASN A 247 12.49 -16.59 5.32
CA ASN A 247 11.45 -17.61 5.25
C ASN A 247 10.48 -17.35 4.09
N LEU A 248 10.06 -16.09 3.88
CA LEU A 248 9.20 -15.74 2.75
C LEU A 248 9.86 -16.01 1.40
N ILE A 249 11.15 -15.69 1.27
CA ILE A 249 11.90 -15.98 0.04
C ILE A 249 12.11 -17.49 -0.13
N ALA A 250 12.30 -18.24 0.95
CA ALA A 250 12.41 -19.70 0.88
C ALA A 250 11.09 -20.38 0.52
N GLU A 251 9.96 -19.86 0.97
CA GLU A 251 8.64 -20.45 0.74
C GLU A 251 8.04 -20.04 -0.61
N HIS A 252 8.31 -18.81 -1.05
CA HIS A 252 7.63 -18.23 -2.21
C HIS A 252 8.56 -17.56 -3.22
N GLY A 253 9.86 -17.45 -2.95
CA GLY A 253 10.80 -16.87 -3.90
C GLY A 253 11.09 -17.81 -5.07
N ALA A 254 11.60 -17.25 -6.16
CA ALA A 254 12.07 -18.05 -7.28
C ALA A 254 13.25 -18.93 -6.85
N HIS A 255 13.05 -20.25 -6.83
CA HIS A 255 14.13 -21.20 -6.67
C HIS A 255 14.96 -21.20 -7.97
N SER A 256 16.27 -21.05 -7.85
CA SER A 256 17.16 -21.31 -8.99
C SER A 256 17.12 -22.80 -9.32
N HIS A 257 16.13 -23.23 -10.12
CA HIS A 257 16.27 -24.44 -10.93
C HIS A 257 17.20 -24.08 -12.09
N ALA A 258 18.49 -23.97 -11.78
CA ALA A 258 19.55 -23.99 -12.76
C ALA A 258 20.30 -25.31 -12.57
N HIS A 259 20.25 -26.14 -13.61
CA HIS A 259 20.93 -27.43 -13.79
C HIS A 259 20.25 -28.67 -13.20
N ASP A 260 19.18 -29.13 -13.86
CA ASP A 260 19.05 -30.53 -14.26
C ASP A 260 18.33 -30.54 -15.63
N GLU A 261 18.83 -31.31 -16.59
CA GLU A 261 18.41 -31.44 -18.00
C GLU A 261 19.11 -30.53 -19.03
N LEU A 262 20.39 -30.83 -19.30
CA LEU A 262 20.94 -31.06 -20.65
C LEU A 262 21.93 -32.22 -20.60
#